data_AF-A0AB37MNW9-F1
#
_entry.id   AF-A0AB37MNW9-F1
#
_cell.length_a   1.000
_cell.length_b   1.000
_cell.length_c   1.000
_cell.angle_alpha   90.00
_cell.angle_beta   90.00
_cell.angle_gamma   90.00
#
_symmetry.space_group_name_H-M   'P 1'
#
loop_
_entity.id
_entity.type
_entity.pdbx_description
1 polymer ?
#
loop_
_entity_poly.entity_id
_entity_poly.type
_entity_poly.pdbx_seq_one_letter_code
_entity_poly.pdbx_strand_id
1 'polypeptide(L)' 'MIKGREFCRSLFVVNSMKAGDVFTENNVRSIRPGNGLEPKYLDEVLGKKAAHDIERGTPLSFNDILE' A
#
# COMPACT_ATOMS: atom_id res chain seq x y z
N MET A 1 3.27 -5.89 25.28
CA MET A 1 2.09 -5.87 24.38
C MET A 1 2.01 -4.49 23.75
N ILE A 2 2.41 -4.32 22.49
CA ILE A 2 2.41 -2.99 21.84
C ILE A 2 0.99 -2.67 21.38
N LYS A 3 0.14 -2.23 22.31
CA LYS A 3 -1.17 -1.61 22.03
C LYS A 3 -0.91 -0.25 21.39
N GLY A 4 -1.05 -0.14 20.08
CA GLY A 4 -0.80 1.12 19.37
C GLY A 4 -0.72 1.00 17.85
N ARG A 5 -0.38 -0.19 17.33
CA ARG A 5 -0.22 -0.40 15.88
C ARG A 5 -1.52 -0.20 15.09
N GLU A 6 -2.66 -0.50 15.70
CA GLU A 6 -4.00 -0.26 15.17
C GLU A 6 -4.35 1.23 14.97
N PHE A 7 -3.70 2.15 15.69
CA PHE A 7 -3.88 3.60 15.52
C PHE A 7 -2.90 4.22 14.52
N CYS A 8 -1.82 3.52 14.19
CA CYS A 8 -0.87 3.94 13.18
C CYS A 8 -1.52 3.89 11.79
N ARG A 9 -1.09 4.79 10.91
CA ARG A 9 -1.47 4.71 9.50
C ARG A 9 -0.48 3.80 8.78
N SER A 10 -0.95 3.07 7.79
CA SER A 10 -0.13 2.33 6.83
C SER A 10 -0.71 2.50 5.43
N LEU A 11 0.06 2.10 4.43
CA LEU A 11 -0.33 2.17 3.04
C LEU A 11 -1.31 1.05 2.71
N PHE A 12 -2.42 1.44 2.09
CA PHE A 12 -3.39 0.54 1.53
C PHE A 12 -3.70 0.92 0.11
N VAL A 13 -4.05 -0.09 -0.66
CA VAL A 13 -4.63 0.07 -1.97
C VAL A 13 -6.08 0.54 -1.82
N VAL A 14 -6.39 1.74 -2.31
CA VAL A 14 -7.72 2.33 -2.28
C VAL A 14 -8.47 2.19 -3.61
N ASN A 15 -7.79 1.75 -4.65
CA ASN A 15 -8.38 1.48 -5.96
C ASN A 15 -7.81 0.19 -6.53
N SER A 16 -8.64 -0.66 -7.11
CA SER A 16 -8.19 -1.95 -7.66
C SER A 16 -7.17 -1.71 -8.77
N MET A 17 -6.05 -2.42 -8.71
CA MET A 17 -4.94 -2.35 -9.68
C MET A 17 -4.70 -3.72 -10.29
N LYS A 18 -4.33 -3.77 -11.56
CA LYS A 18 -3.94 -5.03 -12.21
C LYS A 18 -2.43 -5.23 -12.14
N ALA A 19 -1.99 -6.45 -12.40
CA ALA A 19 -0.58 -6.74 -12.58
C ALA A 19 0.03 -5.79 -13.64
N GLY A 20 1.07 -5.05 -13.26
CA GLY A 20 1.76 -4.08 -14.11
C GLY A 20 1.24 -2.64 -14.03
N ASP A 21 0.14 -2.36 -13.33
CA ASP A 21 -0.35 -1.00 -13.08
C ASP A 21 0.62 -0.19 -12.23
N VAL A 22 0.67 1.13 -12.45
CA VAL A 22 1.56 2.03 -11.71
C VAL A 22 0.90 2.49 -10.41
N PHE A 23 1.64 2.41 -9.31
CA PHE A 23 1.20 2.97 -8.04
C PHE A 23 1.23 4.50 -8.09
N THR A 24 0.09 5.11 -7.80
CA THR A 24 -0.10 6.57 -7.74
C THR A 24 -0.82 6.96 -6.45
N GLU A 25 -0.81 8.24 -6.10
CA GLU A 25 -1.50 8.79 -4.93
C GLU A 25 -3.04 8.60 -4.96
N ASN A 26 -3.59 8.29 -6.14
CA ASN A 26 -5.01 7.94 -6.30
C ASN A 26 -5.30 6.48 -5.96
N ASN A 27 -4.31 5.61 -6.10
CA ASN A 27 -4.48 4.15 -5.98
C ASN A 27 -3.99 3.65 -4.62
N VAL A 28 -3.02 4.34 -4.01
CA VAL A 28 -2.46 4.03 -2.70
C VAL A 28 -2.63 5.22 -1.79
N ARG A 29 -3.12 4.96 -0.57
CA ARG A 29 -3.24 5.99 0.47
C ARG A 29 -2.81 5.47 1.84
N SER A 30 -2.35 6.39 2.67
CA SER A 30 -2.08 6.14 4.08
C SER A 30 -3.37 6.19 4.91
N ILE A 31 -3.88 5.04 5.31
CA ILE A 31 -5.10 4.89 6.13
C ILE A 31 -4.85 3.94 7.32
N ARG A 32 -5.81 3.87 8.24
CA ARG A 32 -5.78 2.95 9.40
C ARG A 32 -6.49 1.63 9.06
N PRO A 33 -6.17 0.51 9.75
CA PRO A 33 -5.19 0.33 10.82
C PRO A 33 -3.76 0.13 10.30
N GLY A 34 -2.74 0.18 11.16
CA GLY A 34 -1.31 0.03 10.79
C GLY A 34 -0.87 -1.39 10.43
N ASN A 35 -1.56 -2.03 9.48
CA ASN A 35 -1.34 -3.42 9.08
C ASN A 35 -0.61 -3.59 7.73
N GLY A 36 -0.45 -2.50 6.96
CA GLY A 36 0.31 -2.49 5.71
C GLY A 36 1.69 -1.83 5.86
N LEU A 37 2.27 -1.40 4.74
CA LEU A 37 3.52 -0.66 4.68
C LEU A 37 3.48 0.66 5.46
N GLU A 38 4.59 1.04 6.07
CA GLU A 38 4.68 2.34 6.73
C GLU A 38 4.52 3.49 5.71
N PRO A 39 3.84 4.59 6.06
CA PRO A 39 3.59 5.70 5.15
C PRO A 39 4.87 6.40 4.65
N LYS A 40 6.00 6.20 5.33
CA LYS A 40 7.31 6.69 4.88
C LYS A 40 7.73 6.10 3.53
N TYR A 41 7.26 4.89 3.20
CA TYR A 41 7.56 4.22 1.94
C TYR A 41 6.70 4.74 0.78
N LEU A 42 5.71 5.60 1.02
CA LEU A 42 4.79 6.04 -0.03
C LEU A 42 5.55 6.57 -1.25
N ASP A 43 6.54 7.43 -1.02
CA ASP A 43 7.36 8.02 -2.08
C ASP A 43 8.14 6.97 -2.88
N GLU A 44 8.63 5.92 -2.20
CA GLU A 44 9.35 4.80 -2.83
C GLU A 44 8.41 3.87 -3.63
N VAL A 45 7.15 3.75 -3.22
CA VAL A 45 6.13 2.97 -3.93
C VAL A 45 5.61 3.74 -5.15
N LEU A 46 5.47 5.05 -5.06
CA LEU A 46 4.94 5.87 -6.15
C LEU A 46 5.82 5.72 -7.40
N GLY A 47 5.20 5.42 -8.54
CA GLY A 47 5.89 5.17 -9.80
C GLY A 47 6.37 3.72 -9.99
N LYS A 48 6.31 2.86 -8.97
CA LYS A 48 6.53 1.42 -9.12
C LYS A 48 5.30 0.73 -9.74
N LYS A 49 5.47 -0.53 -10.16
CA LYS A 49 4.40 -1.32 -10.76
C LYS A 49 3.89 -2.40 -9.81
N ALA A 50 2.61 -2.74 -9.92
CA ALA A 50 2.02 -3.84 -9.17
C ALA A 50 2.54 -5.19 -9.68
N ALA A 51 3.00 -6.05 -8.77
CA ALA A 51 3.51 -7.38 -9.10
C ALA A 51 2.41 -8.36 -9.55
N HIS A 52 1.19 -8.14 -9.09
CA HIS A 52 0.01 -8.94 -9.41
C HIS A 52 -1.25 -8.07 -9.32
N ASP A 53 -2.43 -8.63 -9.59
CA ASP A 53 -3.71 -7.93 -9.39
C ASP A 53 -3.98 -7.71 -7.90
N ILE A 54 -4.19 -6.46 -7.50
CA ILE A 54 -4.42 -6.05 -6.12
C ILE A 54 -5.81 -5.43 -6.02
N GLU A 55 -6.66 -6.02 -5.19
CA GLU A 55 -7.99 -5.48 -4.91
C GLU A 55 -7.95 -4.24 -3.99
N ARG A 56 -8.97 -3.40 -4.12
CA ARG A 56 -9.19 -2.28 -3.19
C ARG A 56 -9.40 -2.80 -1.76
N GLY A 57 -8.72 -2.17 -0.81
CA GLY A 57 -8.77 -2.49 0.62
C GLY A 57 -7.60 -3.35 1.08
N THR A 58 -6.73 -3.77 0.17
CA THR A 58 -5.57 -4.61 0.49
C THR A 58 -4.47 -3.80 1.19
N PRO A 59 -3.91 -4.29 2.32
CA PRO A 59 -2.72 -3.71 2.93
C PRO A 59 -1.53 -3.88 2.00
N LEU A 60 -0.90 -2.78 1.61
CA LEU A 60 0.21 -2.81 0.68
C LEU A 60 1.46 -3.41 1.35
N SER A 61 2.15 -4.30 0.66
CA SER A 61 3.39 -4.95 1.09
C SER A 61 4.46 -4.84 -0.01
N PHE A 62 5.75 -5.00 0.35
CA PHE A 62 6.83 -4.99 -0.65
C PHE A 62 6.71 -6.10 -1.69
N ASN A 63 6.03 -7.20 -1.36
CA ASN A 63 5.79 -8.31 -2.29
C ASN A 63 4.79 -7.96 -3.40
N ASP A 64 4.01 -6.90 -3.22
CA ASP A 64 3.04 -6.40 -4.20
C ASP A 64 3.69 -5.46 -5.23
N ILE A 65 4.98 -5.15 -5.08
CA ILE A 65 5.69 -4.13 -5.84
C ILE A 65 6.78 -4.79 -6.70
N LEU A 66 6.75 -4.51 -8.00
CA LEU A 66 7.83 -4.81 -8.94
C LEU A 66 8.85 -3.66 -8.95
N GLU A 67 10.13 -4.02 -8.95
CA GLU A 67 11.24 -3.08 -9.08
C GLU A 67 11.24 -2.30 -10.40
#